data_AF-A0A7C1GBC0-F1
#
_entry.id   AF-A0A7C1GBC0-F1
#
_cell.length_a   1.000
_cell.length_b   1.000
_cell.length_c   1.000
_cell.angle_alpha   90.00
_cell.angle_beta   90.00
_cell.angle_gamma   90.00
#
_symmetry.space_group_name_H-M   'P 1'
#
loop_
_entity.id
_entity.type
_entity.pdbx_description
1 polymer ?
#
loop_
_entity_poly.entity_id
_entity_poly.type
_entity_poly.pdbx_seq_one_letter_code
_entity_poly.pdbx_strand_id
1 'polypeptide(L)' 'MRKDPNILLGHIIESIEIIEKYLEGTSFEDFLLSSEKQDAVIRRLEIIGEAVRLLPPDIQNRHLDLLLMTRRREVQQL' A
#
# COMPACT_ATOMS: atom_id res chain seq x y z
N MET A 1 9.08 -3.80 22.20
CA MET A 1 8.43 -5.08 21.82
C MET A 1 8.51 -5.21 20.31
N ARG A 2 8.96 -6.35 19.77
CA ARG A 2 8.77 -6.67 18.35
C ARG A 2 7.29 -7.03 18.17
N LYS A 3 6.61 -6.39 17.21
CA LYS A 3 5.24 -6.77 16.85
C LYS A 3 5.28 -8.15 16.17
N ASP A 4 4.27 -8.97 16.43
CA ASP A 4 4.10 -10.26 15.75
C ASP A 4 3.98 -10.00 14.23
N PRO A 5 4.82 -10.64 13.39
CA PRO A 5 4.75 -10.49 11.94
C PRO A 5 3.36 -10.76 11.37
N ASN A 6 2.58 -11.67 11.95
CA ASN A 6 1.22 -11.95 11.50
C ASN A 6 0.28 -10.75 11.66
N ILE A 7 0.44 -9.97 12.72
CA ILE A 7 -0.33 -8.74 12.95
C ILE A 7 0.03 -7.69 11.89
N LEU A 8 1.34 -7.54 11.60
CA LEU A 8 1.82 -6.60 10.58
C LEU A 8 1.31 -6.97 9.18
N LEU A 9 1.34 -8.27 8.83
CA LEU A 9 0.78 -8.77 7.58
C LEU A 9 -0.73 -8.54 7.52
N GLY A 10 -1.45 -8.74 8.63
CA GLY A 10 -2.88 -8.42 8.73
C GLY A 10 -3.18 -6.96 8.41
N HIS A 11 -2.41 -6.02 8.96
CA HIS A 11 -2.58 -4.58 8.67
C HIS A 11 -2.35 -4.25 7.18
N ILE A 12 -1.39 -4.94 6.54
CA ILE A 12 -1.10 -4.76 5.13
C ILE A 12 -2.28 -5.23 4.28
N ILE A 13 -2.77 -6.45 4.54
CA ILE A 13 -3.91 -7.04 3.82
C ILE A 13 -5.15 -6.17 3.97
N GLU A 14 -5.49 -5.79 5.21
CA GLU A 14 -6.64 -4.91 5.49
C GLU A 14 -6.52 -3.58 4.74
N SER A 15 -5.32 -3.00 4.68
CA SER A 15 -5.10 -1.73 3.98
C SER A 15 -5.26 -1.88 2.46
N ILE A 16 -4.85 -3.00 1.89
CA ILE A 16 -5.05 -3.32 0.46
C ILE A 16 -6.54 -3.48 0.16
N GLU A 17 -7.27 -4.29 0.94
CA GLU A 17 -8.71 -4.51 0.76
C GLU A 17 -9.50 -3.18 0.83
N ILE A 18 -9.10 -2.28 1.73
CA ILE A 18 -9.71 -0.95 1.84
C ILE A 18 -9.41 -0.09 0.61
N ILE A 19 -8.18 -0.11 0.09
CA ILE A 19 -7.82 0.61 -1.15
C ILE A 19 -8.67 0.10 -2.31
N GLU A 20 -8.77 -1.22 -2.49
CA GLU A 20 -9.56 -1.84 -3.55
C GLU A 20 -11.03 -1.41 -3.45
N LYS A 21 -11.60 -1.40 -2.24
CA LYS A 21 -12.97 -0.92 -2.01
C LYS A 21 -13.16 0.56 -2.33
N TYR A 22 -12.18 1.42 -2.10
CA TYR A 22 -12.28 2.84 -2.45
C TYR A 22 -12.21 3.08 -3.96
N LEU A 23 -11.47 2.23 -4.67
CA LEU A 23 -11.27 2.32 -6.11
C LEU A 23 -12.33 1.54 -6.92
N GLU A 24 -13.07 0.63 -6.28
CA GLU A 24 -14.16 -0.11 -6.92
C GLU A 24 -15.18 0.85 -7.55
N GLY A 25 -15.45 0.67 -8.85
CA GLY A 25 -16.36 1.51 -9.60
C GLY A 25 -15.92 2.97 -9.78
N THR A 26 -14.68 3.33 -9.41
CA THR A 26 -14.14 4.68 -9.59
C THR A 26 -13.30 4.73 -10.87
N SER A 27 -13.63 5.63 -11.79
CA SER A 27 -12.79 5.88 -12.97
C SER A 27 -11.49 6.60 -12.57
N PHE A 28 -10.50 6.58 -13.46
CA PHE A 28 -9.24 7.28 -13.21
C PHE A 28 -9.46 8.80 -13.10
N GLU A 29 -10.32 9.35 -13.96
CA GLU A 29 -10.70 10.76 -13.96
C GLU A 29 -11.39 11.15 -12.65
N ASP A 30 -12.35 10.34 -12.18
CA ASP A 30 -13.04 10.58 -10.91
C ASP A 30 -12.08 10.50 -9.71
N PHE A 31 -11.09 9.61 -9.77
CA PHE A 31 -10.05 9.52 -8.75
C PHE A 31 -9.18 10.78 -8.73
N LEU A 32 -8.73 11.26 -9.89
CA LEU A 32 -7.93 12.48 -10.01
C LEU A 32 -8.65 13.74 -9.51
N LEU A 33 -9.97 13.78 -9.64
CA LEU A 33 -10.80 14.89 -9.16
C LEU A 33 -11.14 14.80 -7.67
N SER A 34 -10.89 13.67 -7.02
CA SER A 34 -11.21 13.45 -5.61
C SER A 34 -9.96 13.43 -4.75
N SER A 35 -9.59 14.61 -4.22
CA SER A 35 -8.47 14.74 -3.27
C SER A 35 -8.68 13.90 -2.00
N GLU A 36 -9.93 13.78 -1.54
CA GLU A 36 -10.27 12.95 -0.37
C GLU A 36 -9.97 11.46 -0.62
N LYS A 37 -10.35 10.91 -1.79
CA LYS A 37 -10.02 9.53 -2.14
C LYS A 37 -8.52 9.32 -2.30
N GLN A 38 -7.82 10.29 -2.89
CA GLN A 38 -6.36 10.25 -3.00
C GLN A 38 -5.71 10.21 -1.61
N ASP A 39 -6.10 11.10 -0.70
CA ASP A 39 -5.59 11.15 0.67
C ASP A 39 -5.88 9.84 1.41
N ALA A 40 -7.07 9.28 1.23
CA ALA A 40 -7.46 8.00 1.82
C ALA A 40 -6.57 6.84 1.31
N VAL A 41 -6.29 6.78 0.01
CA VAL A 41 -5.40 5.77 -0.59
C VAL A 41 -3.96 5.97 -0.13
N ILE A 42 -3.45 7.21 -0.17
CA ILE A 42 -2.10 7.54 0.30
C ILE A 42 -1.93 7.13 1.77
N ARG A 43 -2.92 7.41 2.62
CA ARG A 43 -2.86 7.01 4.03
C ARG A 43 -2.76 5.50 4.22
N ARG A 44 -3.45 4.71 3.40
CA ARG A 44 -3.36 3.24 3.44
C ARG A 44 -1.99 2.75 2.99
N LEU A 45 -1.42 3.37 1.95
CA LEU A 45 -0.06 3.07 1.50
C LEU A 45 1.00 3.41 2.56
N GLU A 46 0.82 4.48 3.34
CA GLU A 46 1.70 4.80 4.48
C GLU A 46 1.65 3.72 5.57
N ILE A 47 0.45 3.24 5.93
CA ILE A 47 0.27 2.18 6.93
C ILE A 47 0.98 0.90 6.46
N ILE A 48 0.83 0.55 5.18
CA ILE A 48 1.53 -0.58 4.56
C ILE A 48 3.05 -0.39 4.67
N GLY A 49 3.56 0.78 4.31
CA GLY A 49 4.98 1.10 4.38
C GLY A 49 5.55 1.01 5.80
N GLU A 50 4.80 1.48 6.80
CA GLU A 50 5.17 1.36 8.22
C GLU A 50 5.20 -0.11 8.66
N ALA A 51 4.16 -0.87 8.34
CA ALA A 51 4.07 -2.29 8.68
C ALA A 51 5.23 -3.09 8.09
N VAL A 52 5.60 -2.82 6.83
CA VAL A 52 6.71 -3.48 6.15
C VAL A 52 8.04 -3.17 6.83
N ARG A 53 8.30 -1.92 7.23
CA ARG A 53 9.54 -1.54 7.94
C ARG A 53 9.71 -2.26 9.27
N LEU A 54 8.61 -2.70 9.89
CA LEU A 54 8.60 -3.41 11.16
C LEU A 54 8.74 -4.94 11.01
N LEU A 55 8.62 -5.48 9.79
CA LEU A 55 8.79 -6.90 9.55
C LEU A 55 10.25 -7.35 9.81
N PRO A 56 10.47 -8.58 10.29
CA PRO A 56 11.79 -9.19 10.35
C PRO A 56 12.52 -9.20 9.00
N PRO A 57 13.86 -9.03 8.98
CA PRO A 57 14.65 -8.96 7.73
C PRO A 57 14.50 -10.20 6.83
N ASP A 58 14.28 -11.37 7.41
CA ASP A 58 14.06 -12.63 6.70
C ASP A 58 12.71 -12.66 5.97
N ILE A 59 11.72 -11.89 6.42
CA ILE A 59 10.43 -11.72 5.72
C ILE A 59 10.55 -10.61 4.69
N GLN A 60 11.22 -9.49 5.02
CA GLN A 60 11.49 -8.41 4.07
C GLN A 60 12.22 -8.94 2.83
N ASN A 61 13.36 -9.62 2.99
CA ASN A 61 14.20 -10.05 1.86
C ASN A 61 13.55 -11.10 0.94
N ARG A 62 12.48 -11.79 1.36
CA ARG A 62 11.78 -12.77 0.52
C ARG A 62 10.68 -12.17 -0.35
N HIS A 63 10.17 -10.98 -0.02
CA HIS A 63 8.99 -10.40 -0.68
C HIS A 63 9.10 -8.91 -1.01
N LEU A 64 10.20 -8.23 -0.65
CA LEU A 64 10.37 -6.78 -0.84
C LEU A 64 10.48 -6.35 -2.31
N ASP A 65 10.83 -7.26 -3.22
CA ASP A 65 10.86 -6.98 -4.66
C ASP A 65 9.47 -6.64 -5.22
N LEU A 66 8.38 -7.19 -4.65
CA LEU A 66 7.01 -6.86 -5.06
C LEU A 66 6.57 -5.48 -4.54
N LEU A 67 7.03 -5.06 -3.36
CA LEU A 67 6.62 -3.80 -2.75
C LEU A 67 7.42 -2.60 -3.28
N LEU A 68 8.69 -2.79 -3.67
CA LEU A 68 9.52 -1.73 -4.26
C LEU A 68 9.19 -1.47 -5.75
N MET A 69 8.43 -2.35 -6.40
CA MET A 69 8.00 -2.16 -7.79
C MET A 69 7.05 -0.96 -7.98
N THR A 70 6.34 -0.51 -6.93
CA THR A 70 5.45 0.66 -7.00
C THR A 70 6.22 1.99 -7.14
N ARG A 71 7.56 1.99 -7.16
CA ARG A 71 8.37 3.23 -7.25
C ARG A 71 9.11 3.48 -8.57
N ARG A 72 9.00 2.62 -9.58
CA ARG A 72 9.59 2.86 -10.92
C ARG A 72 8.88 2.02 -11.98
N ARG A 73 7.79 2.53 -12.56
CA ARG A 73 7.49 2.29 -13.99
C ARG A 73 6.42 3.17 -14.64
N GLU A 74 5.70 4.04 -13.92
CA GLU A 74 4.60 4.82 -14.53
C GLU A 74 4.75 6.34 -14.44
N VAL A 75 5.97 6.87 -14.34
CA VAL A 75 6.23 8.33 -14.47
C VAL A 75 7.04 8.66 -15.73
N GLN A 76 6.94 7.84 -16.77
CA GLN A 76 7.54 8.15 -18.09
C GLN A 76 6.59 8.03 -19.28
N GLN A 77 5.26 7.96 -19.05
CA GLN A 77 4.29 7.99 -20.15
C GLN A 77 3.07 8.88 -19.88
N LEU A 78 3.27 9.98 -19.14
CA LEU A 78 2.45 11.19 -19.19
C LEU A 78 3.38 12.37 -19.43
#